data_AF-A0A948Q275-F1
#
_entry.id   AF-A0A948Q275-F1
#
_cell.length_a   1.000
_cell.length_b   1.000
_cell.length_c   1.000
_cell.angle_alpha   90.00
_cell.angle_beta   90.00
_cell.angle_gamma   90.00
#
_symmetry.space_group_name_H-M   'P 1'
#
loop_
_entity.id
_entity.type
_entity.pdbx_description
1 polymer ?
#
loop_
_entity_poly.entity_id
_entity_poly.type
_entity_poly.pdbx_seq_one_letter_code
_entity_poly.pdbx_strand_id
1 'polypeptide(L)' 'MEILKLGVVGAGTMGNGIAQVAAQIGCDVIMRDIEDAFVERGIKTIDKFLSKSVEKGKLQAADKNAIMGRI' A
#
# COMPACT_ATOMS: atom_id res chain seq x y z
N MET A 1 -4.57 6.16 -21.43
CA MET A 1 -3.47 6.76 -20.66
C MET A 1 -3.17 5.81 -19.52
N GLU A 2 -1.95 5.29 -19.43
CA GLU A 2 -1.55 4.30 -18.43
C GLU A 2 -0.76 5.00 -17.33
N ILE A 3 -1.16 4.82 -16.06
CA ILE A 3 -0.47 5.41 -14.91
C ILE A 3 0.47 4.34 -14.34
N LEU A 4 1.76 4.49 -14.64
CA LEU A 4 2.79 3.54 -14.18
C LEU A 4 3.26 3.84 -12.75
N LYS A 5 3.26 5.11 -12.35
CA LYS A 5 3.83 5.55 -11.07
C LYS A 5 2.98 6.63 -10.39
N LEU A 6 2.72 6.49 -9.10
CA LEU A 6 1.83 7.34 -8.31
C LEU A 6 2.51 7.81 -7.02
N GLY A 7 2.52 9.12 -6.77
CA GLY A 7 3.02 9.69 -5.52
C GLY A 7 1.87 9.96 -4.54
N VAL A 8 1.98 9.49 -3.31
CA VAL A 8 1.05 9.78 -2.22
C VAL A 8 1.76 10.65 -1.18
N VAL A 9 1.26 11.88 -1.00
CA VAL A 9 1.77 12.80 0.02
C VAL A 9 0.87 12.70 1.25
N GLY A 10 1.44 12.23 2.35
CA GLY A 10 0.77 11.90 3.61
C GLY A 10 0.53 10.40 3.76
N ALA A 11 0.97 9.83 4.89
CA ALA A 11 0.85 8.42 5.27
C ALA A 11 -0.21 8.18 6.37
N GLY A 12 -1.17 9.10 6.49
CA GLY A 12 -2.34 8.95 7.36
C GLY A 12 -3.37 7.96 6.80
N THR A 13 -4.56 7.88 7.42
CA THR A 13 -5.61 6.91 7.05
C THR A 13 -5.96 6.94 5.56
N MET A 14 -6.16 8.13 4.99
CA MET A 14 -6.49 8.28 3.56
C MET A 14 -5.31 7.91 2.66
N GLY A 15 -4.09 8.35 3.02
CA GLY A 15 -2.89 8.04 2.25
C GLY A 15 -2.62 6.54 2.15
N ASN A 16 -2.79 5.83 3.27
CA ASN A 16 -2.66 4.37 3.30
C ASN A 16 -3.67 3.67 2.39
N GLY A 17 -4.93 4.14 2.40
CA GLY A 17 -5.98 3.60 1.54
C GLY A 17 -5.69 3.83 0.06
N ILE A 18 -5.26 5.03 -0.31
CA ILE A 18 -4.90 5.38 -1.68
C ILE A 18 -3.71 4.54 -2.15
N ALA A 19 -2.64 4.47 -1.35
CA ALA A 19 -1.45 3.68 -1.67
C ALA A 19 -1.78 2.19 -1.85
N GLN A 20 -2.58 1.62 -0.95
CA GLN A 20 -3.01 0.23 -1.04
C GLN A 20 -3.80 -0.04 -2.33
N VAL A 21 -4.80 0.78 -2.64
CA VAL A 21 -5.64 0.56 -3.84
C VAL A 21 -4.83 0.75 -5.11
N ALA A 22 -3.97 1.76 -5.18
CA ALA A 22 -3.09 1.99 -6.32
C ALA A 22 -2.13 0.81 -6.56
N ALA A 23 -1.49 0.29 -5.51
CA ALA A 23 -0.62 -0.86 -5.61
C ALA A 23 -1.37 -2.15 -5.98
N GLN A 24 -2.63 -2.29 -5.55
CA GLN A 24 -3.51 -3.40 -5.92
C GLN A 24 -3.88 -3.42 -7.40
N ILE A 25 -4.04 -2.26 -8.03
CA ILE A 25 -4.30 -2.16 -9.47
C ILE A 25 -3.02 -2.19 -10.32
N GLY A 26 -1.85 -2.35 -9.69
CA GLY A 26 -0.58 -2.56 -10.39
C GLY A 26 0.29 -1.32 -10.57
N CYS A 27 -0.04 -0.19 -9.96
CA CYS A 27 0.80 1.01 -10.01
C CYS A 27 1.99 0.91 -9.05
N ASP A 28 3.14 1.44 -9.45
CA ASP A 28 4.24 1.72 -8.52
C ASP A 28 3.89 2.95 -7.68
N VAL A 29 3.92 2.82 -6.37
CA VAL A 29 3.55 3.87 -5.43
C VAL A 29 4.79 4.39 -4.72
N ILE A 30 4.89 5.70 -4.56
CA ILE A 30 5.85 6.33 -3.65
C ILE A 30 5.05 7.04 -2.57
N MET A 31 5.24 6.65 -1.32
CA MET A 31 4.71 7.36 -0.16
C MET A 31 5.74 8.35 0.39
N ARG A 32 5.29 9.57 0.68
CA ARG A 32 6.11 10.59 1.35
C ARG A 32 5.33 11.25 2.46
N ASP A 33 5.97 11.45 3.60
CA ASP A 33 5.45 12.26 4.70
C ASP A 33 6.58 13.15 5.26
N ILE A 34 6.25 13.97 6.26
CA ILE A 34 7.19 14.87 6.93
C ILE A 34 8.27 14.13 7.72
N GLU A 35 7.99 12.91 8.18
CA GLU A 35 8.91 12.05 8.91
C GLU A 35 8.74 10.58 8.47
N ASP A 36 9.84 9.84 8.46
CA ASP A 36 9.85 8.44 8.03
C ASP A 36 8.98 7.55 8.94
N ALA A 37 8.85 7.90 10.22
CA ALA A 37 8.01 7.18 11.19
C ALA A 37 6.52 7.12 10.77
N PHE A 38 6.01 8.14 10.07
CA PHE A 38 4.65 8.13 9.54
C PHE A 38 4.52 7.17 8.37
N VAL A 39 5.51 7.18 7.47
CA VAL A 39 5.56 6.27 6.32
C VAL A 39 5.65 4.82 6.80
N GLU A 40 6.55 4.50 7.74
CA GLU A 40 6.65 3.16 8.33
C GLU A 40 5.35 2.69 8.98
N ARG A 41 4.66 3.59 9.70
CA ARG A 41 3.36 3.28 10.30
C ARG A 41 2.31 3.02 9.22
N GLY A 42 2.33 3.78 8.14
CA GLY A 42 1.48 3.59 6.97
C GLY A 42 1.69 2.22 6.33
N ILE A 43 2.94 1.89 6.00
CA ILE A 43 3.33 0.59 5.43
C ILE A 43 2.89 -0.56 6.34
N LYS A 44 3.14 -0.49 7.65
CA LYS A 44 2.68 -1.50 8.62
C LYS A 44 1.16 -1.65 8.66
N THR A 45 0.43 -0.53 8.51
CA THR A 45 -1.03 -0.54 8.48
C THR A 45 -1.53 -1.26 7.23
N ILE A 46 -0.98 -0.95 6.06
CA ILE A 46 -1.32 -1.62 4.79
C ILE A 46 -1.02 -3.12 4.88
N ASP A 47 0.18 -3.50 5.36
CA ASP A 47 0.57 -4.90 5.53
C ASP A 47 -0.42 -5.67 6.42
N LYS A 48 -0.82 -5.08 7.55
CA LYS A 48 -1.79 -5.67 8.48
C LYS A 48 -3.17 -5.85 7.83
N PHE A 49 -3.63 -4.89 7.04
CA PHE A 49 -4.90 -5.00 6.32
C PHE A 49 -4.87 -6.10 5.26
N LEU A 50 -3.80 -6.18 4.46
CA LEU A 50 -3.64 -7.22 3.47
C LEU A 50 -3.50 -8.60 4.11
N SER A 51 -2.76 -8.71 5.23
CA SER A 51 -2.64 -9.97 5.99
C SER A 51 -4.01 -10.49 6.44
N LYS A 52 -4.86 -9.61 7.00
CA LYS A 52 -6.23 -9.98 7.36
C LYS A 52 -7.08 -10.41 6.17
N SER A 53 -6.85 -9.84 4.98
CA SER A 53 -7.51 -10.28 3.76
C SER A 53 -7.05 -11.67 3.32
N VAL A 54 -5.75 -11.99 3.49
CA VAL A 54 -5.20 -13.33 3.27
C VAL A 54 -5.77 -14.34 4.25
N GLU A 55 -5.78 -14.04 5.55
CA GLU A 55 -6.37 -14.90 6.59
C GLU A 55 -7.85 -15.21 6.33
N LYS A 56 -8.58 -14.25 5.74
CA LYS A 56 -10.00 -14.41 5.35
C LYS A 56 -10.19 -15.10 4.00
N GLY A 57 -9.12 -15.53 3.33
CA GLY A 57 -9.17 -16.18 2.01
C GLY A 57 -9.59 -15.27 0.86
N LYS A 58 -9.55 -13.94 1.05
CA LYS A 58 -9.93 -12.95 0.02
C LYS A 58 -8.77 -12.54 -0.89
N LEU A 59 -7.54 -12.88 -0.53
CA LEU A 59 -6.31 -12.52 -1.22
C LEU A 59 -5.30 -13.65 -1.04
N GLN A 60 -4.49 -13.98 -2.05
CA GLN A 60 -3.40 -14.92 -1.87
C GLN A 60 -2.19 -14.26 -1.22
N ALA A 61 -1.38 -15.03 -0.47
CA ALA A 61 -0.17 -14.52 0.13
C ALA A 61 0.84 -13.98 -0.92
N ALA A 62 0.89 -14.61 -2.10
CA ALA A 62 1.71 -14.15 -3.21
C ALA A 62 1.27 -12.76 -3.71
N ASP A 63 -0.05 -12.55 -3.87
CA ASP A 63 -0.60 -11.26 -4.30
C ASP A 63 -0.32 -10.17 -3.27
N LYS A 64 -0.45 -10.47 -1.97
CA LYS A 64 -0.06 -9.55 -0.89
C LYS A 64 1.38 -9.10 -1.06
N ASN A 65 2.31 -10.03 -1.25
CA ASN A 65 3.73 -9.72 -1.38
C ASN A 65 4.00 -8.86 -2.63
N ALA A 66 3.30 -9.15 -3.74
CA ALA A 66 3.39 -8.35 -4.95
C ALA A 66 2.86 -6.92 -4.75
N ILE A 67 1.75 -6.74 -4.04
CA ILE A 67 1.19 -5.43 -3.71
C ILE A 67 2.15 -4.64 -2.83
N MET A 68 2.66 -5.27 -1.76
CA MET A 68 3.60 -4.61 -0.84
C MET A 68 4.92 -4.24 -1.52
N GLY A 69 5.37 -5.01 -2.51
CA GLY A 69 6.58 -4.70 -3.28
C GLY A 69 6.46 -3.49 -4.20
N ARG A 70 5.25 -2.94 -4.39
CA ARG A 70 5.01 -1.75 -5.22
C ARG A 70 4.97 -0.44 -4.43
N ILE A 71 4.98 -0.45 -3.10
CA ILE A 71 4.78 0.73 -2.23
C ILE A 71 6.10 1.18 -1.59
#